data_AF-A0A194XRW4-F1
#
_entry.id   AF-A0A194XRW4-F1
#
_cell.length_a   1.000
_cell.length_b   1.000
_cell.length_c   1.000
_cell.angle_alpha   90.00
_cell.angle_beta   90.00
_cell.angle_gamma   90.00
#
_symmetry.space_group_name_H-M   'P 1'
#
loop_
_entity.id
_entity.type
_entity.pdbx_description
1 polymer ?
#
loop_
_entity_poly.entity_id
_entity_poly.type
_entity_poly.pdbx_seq_one_letter_code
_entity_poly.pdbx_strand_id
1 'polypeptide(L)'
;MSRTYIERDSRGRERLVLSRTGSYRRSSSQGRIPLRDLLDEAEVREEALTAEVRSLQLQLSESKRSEWHLQNLRIEHQKVVNEHYGCRHMQAQLEAQGREVRKVEALLAQEEDRNDKLMNKNERLEEKIRLMKRGSREGEGLREGYEQKVLEVEVLRQRLVERDVEIRDAAVRLRLAETRLVDKNETIIYLKDYLRSKGFRVD
;
A
#
# COMPACT_ATOMS: atom_id res chain seq x y z
N MET A 1 -38.70 78.53 26.42
CA MET A 1 -38.10 77.49 25.56
C MET A 1 -37.14 78.16 24.59
N SER A 2 -35.84 78.07 24.84
CA SER A 2 -34.81 78.63 23.94
C SER A 2 -34.63 77.71 22.74
N ARG A 3 -34.73 78.23 21.51
CA ARG A 3 -34.39 77.47 20.30
C ARG A 3 -32.87 77.49 20.10
N THR A 4 -32.26 76.33 20.25
CA THR A 4 -30.89 76.03 19.82
C THR A 4 -30.89 75.74 18.32
N TYR A 5 -29.94 76.32 17.57
CA TYR A 5 -29.67 75.90 16.19
C TYR A 5 -28.16 75.80 15.96
N ILE A 6 -27.77 75.02 14.96
CA ILE A 6 -26.37 74.76 14.60
C ILE A 6 -26.00 75.69 13.45
N GLU A 7 -24.89 76.43 13.60
CA GLU A 7 -24.30 77.23 12.54
C GLU A 7 -22.93 76.66 12.17
N ARG A 8 -22.60 76.65 10.87
CA ARG A 8 -21.26 76.29 10.37
C ARG A 8 -20.47 77.56 10.06
N ASP A 9 -19.26 77.68 10.61
CA ASP A 9 -18.36 78.78 10.25
C ASP A 9 -17.82 78.58 8.83
N SER A 10 -17.27 79.64 8.25
CA SER A 10 -16.52 79.72 6.97
C SER A 10 -15.42 78.65 6.79
N ARG A 11 -14.99 77.99 7.88
CA ARG A 11 -14.02 76.88 7.90
C ARG A 11 -14.66 75.50 8.12
N GLY A 12 -15.97 75.38 8.00
CA GLY A 12 -16.72 74.11 8.06
C GLY A 12 -16.92 73.52 9.47
N ARG A 13 -16.57 74.25 10.54
CA ARG A 13 -16.79 73.78 11.92
C ARG A 13 -18.19 74.14 12.40
N GLU A 14 -18.88 73.17 12.95
CA GLU A 14 -20.20 73.35 13.55
C GLU A 14 -20.09 73.92 14.97
N ARG A 15 -20.87 74.96 15.24
CA ARG A 15 -21.06 75.51 16.59
C ARG A 15 -22.54 75.57 16.92
N LEU A 16 -22.87 75.20 18.15
CA LEU A 16 -24.21 75.34 18.71
C LEU A 16 -24.42 76.80 19.13
N VAL A 17 -25.31 77.49 18.42
CA VAL A 17 -25.66 78.89 18.71
C VAL A 17 -27.01 78.91 19.42
N LEU A 18 -26.99 79.42 20.65
CA LEU A 18 -28.17 79.64 21.45
C LEU A 18 -28.81 80.97 21.02
N SER A 19 -29.94 80.90 20.30
CA SER A 19 -30.70 82.11 19.96
C SER A 19 -31.30 82.71 21.23
N ARG A 20 -30.68 83.77 21.77
CA ARG A 20 -31.25 84.58 22.85
C ARG A 20 -32.35 85.49 22.30
N THR A 21 -33.51 84.92 21.97
CA THR A 21 -34.75 85.68 21.86
C THR A 21 -35.22 86.01 23.27
N GLY A 22 -34.79 87.18 23.76
CA GLY A 22 -35.18 87.67 25.08
C GLY A 22 -34.17 88.67 25.60
N SER A 23 -34.42 89.95 25.32
CA SER A 23 -33.95 91.06 26.16
C SER A 23 -34.51 90.82 27.57
N TYR A 24 -33.78 90.06 28.37
CA TYR A 24 -34.02 89.99 29.80
C TYR A 24 -33.60 91.34 30.35
N ARG A 25 -34.63 92.17 30.61
CA ARG A 25 -34.60 93.23 31.61
C ARG A 25 -33.64 92.82 32.72
N ARG A 26 -32.61 93.64 32.93
CA ARG A 26 -31.89 93.73 34.21
C ARG A 26 -32.93 93.98 35.30
N SER A 27 -33.49 92.91 35.86
CA SER A 27 -34.12 92.95 37.17
C SER A 27 -32.98 92.87 38.15
N SER A 28 -32.43 94.02 38.51
CA SER A 28 -31.54 94.19 39.65
C SER A 28 -32.36 94.02 40.93
N SER A 29 -32.75 92.78 41.20
CA SER A 29 -33.17 92.30 42.51
C SER A 29 -32.44 90.99 42.81
N GLN A 30 -31.19 90.88 42.35
CA GLN A 30 -30.20 90.15 43.13
C GLN A 30 -30.10 90.92 44.43
N GLY A 31 -30.81 90.44 45.46
CA GLY A 31 -30.49 90.79 46.84
C GLY A 31 -28.98 90.71 46.98
N ARG A 32 -28.37 91.62 47.74
CA ARG A 32 -26.92 91.66 47.94
C ARG A 32 -26.47 90.31 48.53
N ILE A 33 -26.23 89.33 47.68
CA ILE A 33 -25.56 88.09 48.05
C ILE A 33 -24.15 88.58 48.38
N PRO A 34 -23.71 88.45 49.64
CA PRO A 34 -22.36 88.80 50.03
C PRO A 34 -21.40 88.16 49.04
N LEU A 35 -20.38 88.90 48.59
CA LEU A 35 -19.32 88.34 47.73
C LEU A 35 -18.75 87.05 48.32
N ARG A 36 -18.75 86.95 49.66
CA ARG A 36 -18.36 85.77 50.41
C ARG A 36 -19.21 84.53 50.08
N ASP A 37 -20.53 84.63 50.06
CA ASP A 37 -21.41 83.50 49.75
C ASP A 37 -21.22 83.00 48.30
N LEU A 38 -20.89 83.90 47.35
CA LEU A 38 -20.54 83.52 45.98
C LEU A 38 -19.17 82.84 45.88
N LEU A 39 -18.21 83.27 46.71
CA LEU A 39 -16.91 82.62 46.82
C LEU A 39 -17.05 81.24 47.46
N ASP A 40 -17.83 81.12 48.53
CA ASP A 40 -18.11 79.87 49.22
C ASP A 40 -18.84 78.88 48.28
N GLU A 41 -19.82 79.34 47.49
CA GLU A 41 -20.48 78.49 46.47
C GLU A 41 -19.50 78.06 45.36
N ALA A 42 -18.59 78.94 44.95
CA ALA A 42 -17.57 78.63 43.96
C ALA A 42 -16.55 77.62 44.50
N GLU A 43 -16.13 77.74 45.75
CA GLU A 43 -15.24 76.80 46.45
C GLU A 43 -15.90 75.42 46.56
N VAL A 44 -17.16 75.33 47.02
CA VAL A 44 -17.90 74.06 47.09
C VAL A 44 -18.05 73.42 45.71
N ARG A 45 -18.29 74.22 44.66
CA ARG A 45 -18.37 73.71 43.29
C ARG A 45 -17.02 73.20 42.80
N GLU A 46 -15.94 73.89 43.10
CA GLU A 46 -14.57 73.50 42.73
C GLU A 46 -14.15 72.21 43.44
N GLU A 47 -14.48 72.07 44.72
CA GLU A 47 -14.29 70.83 45.48
C GLU A 47 -15.09 69.67 44.90
N ALA A 48 -16.37 69.89 44.57
CA ALA A 48 -17.24 68.87 43.97
C ALA A 48 -16.72 68.40 42.60
N LEU A 49 -16.32 69.34 41.74
CA LEU A 49 -15.70 69.02 40.44
C LEU A 49 -14.38 68.28 40.61
N THR A 50 -13.56 68.67 41.59
CA THR A 50 -12.30 67.99 41.90
C THR A 50 -12.55 66.55 42.37
N ALA A 51 -13.57 66.31 43.19
CA ALA A 51 -13.99 64.98 43.61
C ALA A 51 -14.49 64.14 42.42
N GLU A 52 -15.29 64.72 41.53
CA GLU A 52 -15.78 64.06 40.32
C GLU A 52 -14.63 63.67 39.38
N VAL A 53 -13.67 64.58 39.15
CA VAL A 53 -12.47 64.30 38.35
C VAL A 53 -11.68 63.13 38.94
N ARG A 54 -11.49 63.09 40.26
CA ARG A 54 -10.81 61.96 40.93
C ARG A 54 -11.57 60.65 40.75
N SER A 55 -12.91 60.68 40.87
CA SER A 55 -13.76 59.50 40.66
C SER A 55 -13.66 58.99 39.22
N LEU A 56 -13.74 59.88 38.23
CA LEU A 56 -13.61 59.53 36.82
C LEU A 56 -12.22 58.98 36.49
N GLN A 57 -11.16 59.53 37.10
CA GLN A 57 -9.80 59.01 36.95
C GLN A 57 -9.67 57.60 37.53
N LEU A 58 -10.27 57.33 38.69
CA LEU A 58 -10.30 56.00 39.29
C LEU A 58 -11.03 55.00 38.37
N GLN A 59 -12.23 55.34 37.91
CA GLN A 59 -13.01 54.52 36.99
C GLN A 59 -12.26 54.25 35.68
N LEU A 60 -11.59 55.26 35.12
CA LEU A 60 -10.77 55.09 33.91
C LEU A 60 -9.59 54.14 34.18
N SER A 61 -8.95 54.23 35.34
CA SER A 61 -7.85 53.33 35.72
C SER A 61 -8.32 51.88 35.89
N GLU A 62 -9.53 51.67 36.43
CA GLU A 62 -10.16 50.36 36.57
C GLU A 62 -10.56 49.77 35.21
N SER A 63 -11.14 50.59 34.34
CA SER A 63 -11.49 50.19 32.97
C SER A 63 -10.24 49.78 32.19
N LYS A 64 -9.17 50.58 32.23
CA LYS A 64 -7.90 50.26 31.55
C LYS A 64 -7.27 48.97 32.06
N ARG A 65 -7.27 48.74 33.38
CA ARG A 65 -6.79 47.48 33.96
C ARG A 65 -7.63 46.30 33.49
N SER A 66 -8.94 46.46 33.43
CA SER A 66 -9.87 45.43 32.97
C SER A 66 -9.67 45.11 31.49
N GLU A 67 -9.51 46.11 30.64
CA GLU A 67 -9.21 45.95 29.21
C GLU A 67 -7.89 45.20 29.00
N TRP A 68 -6.84 45.58 29.74
CA TRP A 68 -5.56 44.89 29.68
C TRP A 68 -5.68 43.41 30.11
N HIS A 69 -6.45 43.15 31.17
CA HIS A 69 -6.70 41.77 31.62
C HIS A 69 -7.47 40.94 30.57
N LEU A 70 -8.49 41.52 29.95
CA LEU A 70 -9.25 40.87 28.87
C LEU A 70 -8.36 40.59 27.65
N GLN A 71 -7.47 41.51 27.30
CA GLN A 71 -6.52 41.30 26.21
C GLN A 71 -5.59 40.13 26.50
N ASN A 72 -5.03 40.06 27.71
CA ASN A 72 -4.19 38.93 28.12
C ASN A 72 -4.96 37.61 28.09
N LEU A 73 -6.20 37.60 28.59
CA LEU A 73 -7.04 36.40 28.57
C LEU A 73 -7.31 35.92 27.15
N ARG A 74 -7.53 36.84 26.19
CA ARG A 74 -7.68 36.49 24.76
C ARG A 74 -6.42 35.88 24.18
N ILE A 75 -5.24 36.41 24.53
CA ILE A 75 -3.96 35.88 24.07
C ILE A 75 -3.75 34.45 24.62
N GLU A 76 -3.98 34.25 25.91
CA GLU A 76 -3.85 32.92 26.54
C GLU A 76 -4.86 31.92 25.98
N HIS A 77 -6.12 32.33 25.80
CA HIS A 77 -7.12 31.50 25.16
C HIS A 77 -6.68 31.07 23.75
N GLN A 78 -6.12 31.98 22.95
CA GLN A 78 -5.63 31.64 21.62
C GLN A 78 -4.47 30.65 21.66
N LYS A 79 -3.56 30.77 22.64
CA LYS A 79 -2.47 29.79 22.83
C LYS A 79 -3.02 28.40 23.13
N VAL A 80 -3.94 28.29 24.09
CA VAL A 80 -4.57 27.01 24.47
C VAL A 80 -5.31 26.39 23.29
N VAL A 81 -6.03 27.20 22.51
CA VAL A 81 -6.71 26.72 21.29
C VAL A 81 -5.69 26.15 20.30
N ASN A 82 -4.58 26.85 20.04
CA ASN A 82 -3.54 26.39 19.13
C ASN A 82 -2.88 25.09 19.63
N GLU A 83 -2.58 25.01 20.92
CA GLU A 83 -2.04 23.79 21.55
C GLU A 83 -3.00 22.61 21.41
N HIS A 84 -4.29 22.83 21.66
CA HIS A 84 -5.31 21.79 21.51
C HIS A 84 -5.43 21.27 20.08
N TYR A 85 -5.36 22.16 19.08
CA TYR A 85 -5.27 21.75 17.68
C TYR A 85 -4.02 20.91 17.40
N GLY A 86 -2.87 21.30 17.96
CA GLY A 86 -1.62 20.53 17.90
C GLY A 86 -1.77 19.14 18.50
N CYS A 87 -2.34 19.02 19.70
CA CYS A 87 -2.59 17.75 20.37
C CYS A 87 -3.50 16.85 19.54
N ARG A 88 -4.61 17.38 19.00
CA ARG A 88 -5.51 16.61 18.12
C ARG A 88 -4.80 16.10 16.87
N HIS A 89 -3.95 16.94 16.26
CA HIS A 89 -3.19 16.53 15.09
C HIS A 89 -2.22 15.39 15.40
N MET A 90 -1.46 15.52 16.50
CA MET A 90 -0.54 14.47 16.96
C MET A 90 -1.27 13.18 17.31
N GLN A 91 -2.45 13.27 17.94
CA GLN A 91 -3.29 12.11 18.22
C GLN A 91 -3.72 11.40 16.93
N ALA A 92 -4.17 12.15 15.91
CA ALA A 92 -4.54 11.58 14.62
C ALA A 92 -3.34 10.89 13.93
N GLN A 93 -2.13 11.45 14.03
CA GLN A 93 -0.91 10.83 13.54
C GLN A 93 -0.60 9.52 14.27
N LEU A 94 -0.70 9.49 15.59
CA LEU A 94 -0.49 8.28 16.40
C LEU A 94 -1.51 7.20 16.07
N GLU A 95 -2.78 7.56 15.86
CA GLU A 95 -3.82 6.62 15.45
C GLU A 95 -3.59 6.05 14.04
N ALA A 96 -3.01 6.84 13.12
CA ALA A 96 -2.61 6.36 11.81
C ALA A 96 -1.41 5.41 11.90
N GLN A 97 -0.37 5.77 12.66
CA GLN A 97 0.78 4.90 12.90
C GLN A 97 0.37 3.59 13.58
N GLY A 98 -0.52 3.65 14.58
CA GLY A 98 -1.04 2.45 15.24
C GLY A 98 -1.80 1.51 14.29
N ARG A 99 -2.47 2.05 13.27
CA ARG A 99 -3.10 1.23 12.22
C ARG A 99 -2.06 0.55 11.33
N GLU A 100 -1.01 1.25 10.93
CA GLU A 100 0.08 0.66 10.14
C GLU A 100 0.84 -0.42 10.92
N VAL A 101 1.11 -0.19 12.22
CA VAL A 101 1.74 -1.21 13.08
C VAL A 101 0.90 -2.49 13.11
N ARG A 102 -0.41 -2.40 13.36
CA ARG A 102 -1.30 -3.57 13.36
C ARG A 102 -1.32 -4.29 12.00
N LYS A 103 -1.23 -3.55 10.90
CA LYS A 103 -1.15 -4.12 9.55
C LYS A 103 0.15 -4.90 9.35
N VAL A 104 1.27 -4.35 9.80
CA VAL A 104 2.58 -5.03 9.74
C VAL A 104 2.59 -6.26 10.65
N GLU A 105 2.06 -6.17 11.86
CA GLU A 105 1.91 -7.32 12.76
C GLU A 105 1.07 -8.45 12.13
N ALA A 106 -0.05 -8.10 11.48
CA ALA A 106 -0.88 -9.08 10.77
C ALA A 106 -0.14 -9.74 9.59
N LEU A 107 0.68 -8.99 8.86
CA LEU A 107 1.53 -9.54 7.79
C LEU A 107 2.62 -10.44 8.36
N LEU A 108 3.25 -10.04 9.48
CA LEU A 108 4.26 -10.85 10.15
C LEU A 108 3.68 -12.20 10.59
N ALA A 109 2.53 -12.20 11.25
CA ALA A 109 1.85 -13.43 11.66
C ALA A 109 1.53 -14.35 10.46
N GLN A 110 1.12 -13.79 9.32
CA GLN A 110 0.90 -14.57 8.10
C GLN A 110 2.18 -15.18 7.54
N GLU A 111 3.30 -14.47 7.60
CA GLU A 111 4.59 -14.99 7.15
C GLU A 111 5.13 -16.05 8.11
N GLU A 112 4.95 -15.89 9.42
CA GLU A 112 5.27 -16.92 10.43
C GLU A 112 4.48 -18.20 10.16
N ASP A 113 3.16 -18.11 9.97
CA ASP A 113 2.30 -19.25 9.60
C ASP A 113 2.76 -19.94 8.29
N ARG A 114 3.21 -19.16 7.31
CA ARG A 114 3.73 -19.69 6.05
C ARG A 114 5.05 -20.41 6.27
N ASN A 115 5.93 -19.84 7.08
CA ASN A 115 7.22 -20.40 7.39
C ASN A 115 7.07 -21.72 8.14
N ASP A 116 6.17 -21.79 9.13
CA ASP A 116 5.87 -23.03 9.85
C ASP A 116 5.36 -24.13 8.92
N LYS A 117 4.50 -23.79 7.95
CA LYS A 117 4.04 -24.75 6.92
C LYS A 117 5.19 -25.23 6.04
N LEU A 118 6.13 -24.35 5.70
CA LEU A 118 7.30 -24.70 4.90
C LEU A 118 8.28 -25.57 5.67
N MET A 119 8.52 -25.26 6.95
CA MET A 119 9.34 -26.08 7.85
C MET A 119 8.79 -27.50 7.96
N ASN A 120 7.49 -27.65 8.24
CA ASN A 120 6.82 -28.95 8.27
C ASN A 120 6.92 -29.71 6.93
N LYS A 121 6.84 -29.01 5.79
CA LYS A 121 7.01 -29.63 4.46
C LYS A 121 8.46 -30.07 4.24
N ASN A 122 9.43 -29.26 4.64
CA ASN A 122 10.85 -29.60 4.55
C ASN A 122 11.16 -30.83 5.39
N GLU A 123 10.69 -30.91 6.64
CA GLU A 123 10.86 -32.08 7.49
C GLU A 123 10.31 -33.36 6.84
N ARG A 124 9.10 -33.30 6.26
CA ARG A 124 8.51 -34.42 5.51
C ARG A 124 9.32 -34.81 4.28
N LEU A 125 9.85 -33.83 3.54
CA LEU A 125 10.69 -34.08 2.37
C LEU A 125 12.03 -34.69 2.77
N GLU A 126 12.65 -34.21 3.84
CA GLU A 126 13.87 -34.79 4.40
C GLU A 126 13.63 -36.23 4.86
N GLU A 127 12.52 -36.52 5.55
CA GLU A 127 12.17 -37.88 5.94
C GLU A 127 11.97 -38.78 4.72
N LYS A 128 11.25 -38.31 3.70
CA LYS A 128 11.10 -39.02 2.43
C LYS A 128 12.45 -39.31 1.78
N ILE A 129 13.36 -38.33 1.75
CA ILE A 129 14.73 -38.52 1.23
C ILE A 129 15.48 -39.56 2.07
N ARG A 130 15.37 -39.53 3.40
CA ARG A 130 16.00 -40.53 4.29
C ARG A 130 15.45 -41.94 4.01
N LEU A 131 14.13 -42.09 3.84
CA LEU A 131 13.50 -43.36 3.51
C LEU A 131 13.91 -43.86 2.12
N MET A 132 13.94 -42.99 1.11
CA MET A 132 14.43 -43.36 -0.21
C MET A 132 15.90 -43.77 -0.19
N LYS A 133 16.77 -43.07 0.56
CA LYS A 133 18.17 -43.48 0.72
C LYS A 133 18.31 -44.83 1.43
N ARG A 134 17.41 -45.16 2.36
CA ARG A 134 17.38 -46.48 3.01
C ARG A 134 16.85 -47.59 2.09
N GLY A 135 15.79 -47.32 1.32
CA GLY A 135 15.22 -48.25 0.33
C GLY A 135 16.08 -48.37 -0.94
N SER A 136 16.92 -47.38 -1.24
CA SER A 136 17.82 -47.39 -2.41
C SER A 136 18.94 -48.42 -2.34
N ARG A 137 19.13 -49.11 -1.20
CA ARG A 137 19.94 -50.34 -1.15
C ARG A 137 19.36 -51.48 -2.00
N GLU A 138 18.05 -51.47 -2.30
CA GLU A 138 17.42 -52.37 -3.29
C GLU A 138 17.46 -51.81 -4.72
N GLY A 139 17.71 -50.50 -4.87
CA GLY A 139 17.77 -49.81 -6.17
C GLY A 139 18.99 -50.17 -7.02
N GLU A 140 20.10 -50.57 -6.40
CA GLU A 140 21.27 -51.13 -7.10
C GLU A 140 20.91 -52.45 -7.80
N GLY A 141 20.17 -53.34 -7.14
CA GLY A 141 19.72 -54.61 -7.75
C GLY A 141 18.73 -54.42 -8.90
N LEU A 142 17.85 -53.41 -8.84
CA LEU A 142 16.96 -53.05 -9.93
C LEU A 142 17.73 -52.51 -11.15
N ARG A 143 18.71 -51.64 -10.93
CA ARG A 143 19.57 -51.11 -11.98
C ARG A 143 20.40 -52.21 -12.65
N GLU A 144 21.04 -53.06 -11.86
CA GLU A 144 21.79 -54.22 -12.35
C GLU A 144 20.89 -55.19 -13.13
N GLY A 145 19.65 -55.40 -12.68
CA GLY A 145 18.66 -56.21 -13.40
C GLY A 145 18.26 -55.63 -14.76
N TYR A 146 18.11 -54.30 -14.86
CA TYR A 146 17.89 -53.63 -16.15
C TYR A 146 19.11 -53.73 -17.06
N GLU A 147 20.32 -53.52 -16.52
CA GLU A 147 21.57 -53.64 -17.28
C GLU A 147 21.78 -55.07 -17.82
N GLN A 148 21.50 -56.10 -17.02
CA GLN A 148 21.52 -57.50 -17.47
C GLN A 148 20.48 -57.80 -18.54
N LYS A 149 19.26 -57.27 -18.41
CA LYS A 149 18.19 -57.45 -19.40
C LYS A 149 18.51 -56.77 -20.73
N VAL A 150 19.17 -55.63 -20.71
CA VAL A 150 19.65 -54.95 -21.93
C VAL A 150 20.67 -55.83 -22.65
N LEU A 151 21.66 -56.38 -21.93
CA LEU A 151 22.64 -57.30 -22.50
C LEU A 151 22.01 -58.57 -23.08
N GLU A 152 21.02 -59.15 -22.39
CA GLU A 152 20.28 -60.31 -22.88
C GLU A 152 19.55 -60.00 -24.21
N VAL A 153 18.91 -58.83 -24.31
CA VAL A 153 18.24 -58.39 -25.54
C VAL A 153 19.25 -58.17 -26.67
N GLU A 154 20.42 -57.61 -26.40
CA GLU A 154 21.48 -57.43 -27.41
C GLU A 154 22.00 -58.77 -27.95
N VAL A 155 22.23 -59.75 -27.08
CA VAL A 155 22.62 -61.11 -27.48
C VAL A 155 21.54 -61.78 -28.32
N LEU A 156 20.26 -61.64 -27.93
CA LEU A 156 19.15 -62.19 -28.70
C LEU A 156 19.01 -61.54 -30.07
N ARG A 157 19.26 -60.22 -30.18
CA ARG A 157 19.29 -59.52 -31.47
C ARG A 157 20.42 -60.02 -32.37
N GLN A 158 21.62 -60.24 -31.82
CA GLN A 158 22.74 -60.81 -32.58
C GLN A 158 22.41 -62.21 -33.10
N ARG A 159 21.84 -63.08 -32.24
CA ARG A 159 21.41 -64.43 -32.64
C ARG A 159 20.35 -64.43 -33.73
N LEU A 160 19.41 -63.47 -33.69
CA LEU A 160 18.42 -63.33 -34.76
C LEU A 160 19.07 -62.98 -36.10
N VAL A 161 20.03 -62.05 -36.10
CA VAL A 161 20.78 -61.69 -37.33
C VAL A 161 21.56 -62.89 -37.86
N GLU A 162 22.25 -63.64 -36.99
CA GLU A 162 22.96 -64.86 -37.38
C GLU A 162 22.01 -65.89 -38.00
N ARG A 163 20.84 -66.11 -37.38
CA ARG A 163 19.81 -67.00 -37.90
C ARG A 163 19.27 -66.55 -39.25
N ASP A 164 19.03 -65.26 -39.44
CA ASP A 164 18.59 -64.73 -40.73
C ASP A 164 19.62 -64.97 -41.84
N VAL A 165 20.92 -64.86 -41.52
CA VAL A 165 22.01 -65.18 -42.45
C VAL A 165 22.01 -66.68 -42.78
N GLU A 166 21.92 -67.56 -41.77
CA GLU A 166 21.85 -69.01 -41.99
C GLU A 166 20.67 -69.40 -42.90
N ILE A 167 19.50 -68.79 -42.68
CA ILE A 167 18.29 -69.04 -43.48
C ILE A 167 18.50 -68.59 -44.92
N ARG A 168 19.09 -67.40 -45.15
CA ARG A 168 19.40 -66.92 -46.51
C ARG A 168 20.38 -67.84 -47.22
N ASP A 169 21.44 -68.26 -46.56
CA ASP A 169 22.44 -69.17 -47.12
C ASP A 169 21.86 -70.55 -47.42
N ALA A 170 20.96 -71.06 -46.56
CA ALA A 170 20.20 -72.28 -46.83
C ALA A 170 19.29 -72.13 -48.06
N ALA A 171 18.58 -71.01 -48.20
CA ALA A 171 17.73 -70.75 -49.35
C ALA A 171 18.53 -70.66 -50.67
N VAL A 172 19.71 -70.05 -50.66
CA VAL A 172 20.60 -70.02 -51.83
C VAL A 172 21.08 -71.42 -52.19
N ARG A 173 21.48 -72.23 -51.20
CA ARG A 173 21.90 -73.62 -51.42
C ARG A 173 20.77 -74.48 -52.00
N LEU A 174 19.55 -74.31 -51.50
CA LEU A 174 18.37 -75.01 -52.04
C LEU A 174 18.10 -74.62 -53.49
N ARG A 175 18.12 -73.32 -53.82
CA ARG A 175 17.97 -72.85 -55.21
C ARG A 175 19.03 -73.42 -56.15
N LEU A 176 20.29 -73.48 -55.71
CA LEU A 176 21.38 -74.10 -56.49
C LEU A 176 21.18 -75.61 -56.67
N ALA A 177 20.61 -76.30 -55.69
CA ALA A 177 20.28 -77.72 -55.82
C ALA A 177 19.10 -77.92 -56.79
N GLU A 178 18.10 -77.06 -56.76
CA GLU A 178 16.97 -77.06 -57.69
C GLU A 178 17.43 -76.85 -59.13
N THR A 179 18.27 -75.86 -59.42
CA THR A 179 18.78 -75.65 -60.79
C THR A 179 19.58 -76.84 -61.29
N ARG A 180 20.44 -77.44 -60.45
CA ARG A 180 21.17 -78.66 -60.81
C ARG A 180 20.25 -79.85 -61.09
N LEU A 181 19.13 -79.96 -60.39
CA LEU A 181 18.13 -81.00 -60.66
C LEU A 181 17.42 -80.74 -61.99
N VAL A 182 17.08 -79.49 -62.29
CA VAL A 182 16.50 -79.09 -63.58
C VAL A 182 17.46 -79.43 -64.72
N ASP A 183 18.73 -79.02 -64.66
CA ASP A 183 19.74 -79.31 -65.69
C ASP A 183 19.92 -80.82 -65.92
N LYS A 184 19.93 -81.61 -64.84
CA LYS A 184 20.00 -83.08 -64.92
C LYS A 184 18.75 -83.67 -65.56
N ASN A 185 17.56 -83.18 -65.22
CA ASN A 185 16.31 -83.63 -65.80
C ASN A 185 16.24 -83.30 -67.30
N GLU A 186 16.66 -82.10 -67.71
CA GLU A 186 16.77 -81.72 -69.13
C GLU A 186 17.74 -82.64 -69.89
N THR A 187 18.89 -82.95 -69.28
CA THR A 187 19.86 -83.90 -69.85
C THR A 187 19.26 -85.30 -69.98
N ILE A 188 18.53 -85.78 -68.97
CA ILE A 188 17.84 -87.08 -69.02
C ILE A 188 16.81 -87.08 -70.15
N ILE A 189 16.00 -86.04 -70.30
CA ILE A 189 15.01 -85.91 -71.38
C ILE A 189 15.71 -85.94 -72.74
N TYR A 190 16.74 -85.13 -72.93
CA TYR A 190 17.53 -85.11 -74.17
C TYR A 190 18.10 -86.49 -74.51
N LEU A 191 18.68 -87.19 -73.53
CA LEU A 191 19.23 -88.53 -73.73
C LEU A 191 18.14 -89.57 -74.01
N LYS A 192 16.98 -89.49 -73.33
CA LYS A 192 15.82 -90.35 -73.60
C LYS A 192 15.35 -90.17 -75.04
N ASP A 193 15.17 -88.93 -75.50
CA ASP A 193 14.73 -88.63 -76.86
C ASP A 193 15.77 -89.02 -77.91
N TYR A 194 17.06 -88.82 -77.63
CA TYR A 194 18.15 -89.32 -78.48
C TYR A 194 18.10 -90.84 -78.62
N LEU A 195 17.95 -91.60 -77.53
CA LEU A 195 17.85 -93.06 -77.58
C LEU A 195 16.60 -93.55 -78.32
N ARG A 196 15.44 -92.90 -78.11
CA ARG A 196 14.22 -93.17 -78.90
C ARG A 196 14.44 -92.95 -80.38
N SER A 197 15.12 -91.86 -80.77
CA SER A 197 15.46 -91.58 -82.18
C SER A 197 16.35 -92.66 -82.82
N LYS A 198 17.09 -93.42 -82.00
CA LYS A 198 17.93 -94.54 -82.41
C LYS A 198 17.21 -95.91 -82.35
N GLY A 199 15.91 -95.94 -82.06
CA GLY A 199 15.09 -97.16 -82.07
C GLY A 199 15.10 -97.95 -80.75
N PHE A 200 15.70 -97.42 -79.69
CA PHE A 200 15.66 -98.05 -78.36
C PHE A 200 14.35 -97.70 -77.64
N ARG A 201 13.73 -98.69 -76.98
CA ARG A 201 12.58 -98.46 -76.09
C ARG A 201 13.09 -97.98 -74.74
N VAL A 202 12.72 -96.75 -74.35
CA VAL A 202 13.10 -96.14 -73.08
C VAL A 202 11.85 -95.60 -72.40
N ASP A 203 11.54 -96.13 -71.22
CA ASP A 203 10.46 -95.65 -70.34
C ASP A 203 10.97 -94.48 -69.46
#